data_AF-A0A0H5QFX7-F1
#
_entry.id   AF-A0A0H5QFX7-F1
#
_cell.length_a   1.000
_cell.length_b   1.000
_cell.length_c   1.000
_cell.angle_alpha   90.00
_cell.angle_beta   90.00
_cell.angle_gamma   90.00
#
_symmetry.space_group_name_H-M   'P 1'
#
loop_
_entity.id
_entity.type
_entity.pdbx_description
1 polymer ?
#
loop_
_entity_poly.entity_id
_entity_poly.type
_entity_poly.pdbx_seq_one_letter_code
_entity_poly.pdbx_strand_id
1 'polypeptide(L)'
;DQHQCLSEILIKFSARLNDTLFEISTVSLVDFNCFSLERYQRRHDIGLQCPSRSTVDCVPVEQKQLVMQIMAETKQPDYYKQVVKPGHHIGHYRESNFQTSLVAFVEDFLSSVIEQLREEVDRALPPCSYQWIDPTARHITIIGFGNMFK
;
A
#
# COMPACT_ATOMS: atom_id res chain seq x y z
N ASP A 1 -7.43 -19.62 14.22
CA ASP A 1 -7.96 -19.11 12.95
C ASP A 1 -6.88 -18.26 12.28
N GLN A 2 -6.50 -18.56 11.03
CA GLN A 2 -5.45 -17.82 10.30
C GLN A 2 -5.80 -16.35 10.13
N HIS A 3 -7.09 -16.03 9.98
CA HIS A 3 -7.56 -14.65 9.84
C HIS A 3 -7.38 -13.84 11.12
N GLN A 4 -7.67 -14.45 12.26
CA GLN A 4 -7.47 -13.82 13.56
C GLN A 4 -5.98 -13.54 13.80
N CYS A 5 -5.11 -14.51 13.51
CA CYS A 5 -3.66 -14.36 13.66
C CYS A 5 -3.12 -13.23 12.76
N LEU A 6 -3.52 -13.18 11.49
CA LEU A 6 -3.12 -12.10 10.58
C LEU A 6 -3.63 -10.73 11.07
N SER A 7 -4.88 -10.67 11.53
CA SER A 7 -5.47 -9.42 12.05
C SER A 7 -4.71 -8.89 13.26
N GLU A 8 -4.33 -9.76 14.20
CA GLU A 8 -3.54 -9.38 15.38
C GLU A 8 -2.15 -8.83 15.00
N ILE A 9 -1.47 -9.46 14.03
CA ILE A 9 -0.21 -8.97 13.49
C ILE A 9 -0.40 -7.59 12.86
N LEU A 10 -1.40 -7.42 11.99
CA LEU A 10 -1.66 -6.15 11.32
C LEU A 10 -2.00 -5.02 12.29
N ILE A 11 -2.79 -5.29 13.35
CA ILE A 11 -3.11 -4.31 14.40
C ILE A 11 -1.83 -3.85 15.11
N LYS A 12 -0.96 -4.79 15.50
CA LYS A 12 0.31 -4.49 16.18
C LYS A 12 1.21 -3.58 15.34
N PHE A 13 1.36 -3.86 14.04
CA PHE A 13 2.22 -3.07 13.17
C PHE A 13 1.57 -1.74 12.77
N SER A 14 0.24 -1.68 12.62
CA SER A 14 -0.49 -0.43 12.41
C SER A 14 -0.28 0.55 13.58
N ALA A 15 -0.33 0.06 14.82
CA ALA A 15 -0.07 0.90 15.99
C ALA A 15 1.35 1.51 15.96
N ARG A 16 2.36 0.74 15.55
CA ARG A 16 3.75 1.23 15.43
C ARG A 16 3.92 2.28 14.33
N LEU A 17 3.19 2.13 13.22
CA LEU A 17 3.26 3.06 12.11
C LEU A 17 2.52 4.37 12.40
N ASN A 18 1.46 4.35 13.22
CA ASN A 18 0.71 5.56 13.58
C ASN A 18 1.55 6.64 14.28
N ASP A 19 2.59 6.22 15.02
CA ASP A 19 3.48 7.15 15.71
C ASP A 19 4.67 7.60 14.84
N THR A 20 4.77 7.08 13.61
CA THR A 20 5.88 7.38 12.69
C THR A 20 5.51 8.53 11.76
N LEU A 21 6.07 9.72 12.03
CA LEU A 21 6.04 10.82 11.09
C LEU A 21 7.17 10.71 10.10
N PHE A 22 6.87 10.89 8.82
CA PHE A 22 7.86 10.95 7.77
C PHE A 22 7.55 12.04 6.77
N GLU A 23 8.61 12.60 6.20
CA GLU A 23 8.51 13.65 5.21
C GLU A 23 8.62 13.04 3.81
N ILE A 24 7.63 13.32 2.97
CA ILE A 24 7.68 12.95 1.56
C ILE A 24 8.33 14.12 0.83
N SER A 25 9.60 13.96 0.45
CA SER A 25 10.37 14.96 -0.29
C SER A 25 10.22 14.80 -1.80
N THR A 26 9.88 13.59 -2.26
CA THR A 26 9.76 13.22 -3.67
C THR A 26 8.53 12.35 -3.88
N VAL A 27 7.79 12.64 -4.93
CA VAL A 27 6.74 11.76 -5.45
C VAL A 27 7.11 11.35 -6.88
N SER A 28 6.69 10.17 -7.28
CA SER A 28 7.00 9.61 -8.58
C SER A 28 5.72 9.36 -9.37
N LEU A 29 5.68 9.83 -10.61
CA LEU A 29 4.69 9.37 -11.58
C LEU A 29 5.23 8.05 -12.18
N VAL A 30 4.50 6.97 -11.99
CA VAL A 30 4.95 5.63 -12.36
C VAL A 30 3.95 4.97 -13.30
N ASP A 31 4.46 4.50 -14.44
CA ASP A 31 3.71 3.66 -15.38
C ASP A 31 3.99 2.19 -15.06
N PHE A 32 3.03 1.52 -14.44
CA PHE A 32 3.11 0.10 -14.13
C PHE A 32 2.69 -0.71 -15.35
N ASN A 33 3.52 -1.69 -15.76
CA ASN A 33 3.14 -2.76 -16.69
C ASN A 33 2.27 -3.82 -15.98
N CYS A 34 2.43 -3.93 -14.66
CA CYS A 34 1.65 -4.81 -13.82
C CYS A 34 1.60 -4.22 -12.41
N PHE A 35 0.56 -3.42 -12.13
CA PHE A 35 0.40 -2.70 -10.85
C PHE A 35 0.46 -3.65 -9.64
N SER A 36 -0.17 -4.82 -9.78
CA SER A 36 -0.28 -5.87 -8.78
C SER A 36 1.05 -6.57 -8.40
N LEU A 37 2.06 -6.53 -9.27
CA LEU A 37 3.42 -7.01 -8.97
C LEU A 37 4.45 -5.89 -9.04
N GLU A 38 3.96 -4.65 -9.16
CA GLU A 38 4.73 -3.42 -9.20
C GLU A 38 5.88 -3.41 -10.23
N ARG A 39 5.70 -4.13 -11.35
CA ARG A 39 6.63 -4.06 -12.48
C ARG A 39 6.38 -2.74 -13.22
N TYR A 40 7.20 -1.73 -12.99
CA TYR A 40 7.09 -0.44 -13.67
C TYR A 40 7.98 -0.33 -14.90
N GLN A 41 7.44 0.31 -15.94
CA GLN A 41 8.10 0.56 -17.22
C GLN A 41 8.76 1.93 -17.24
N ARG A 42 8.14 2.93 -16.60
CA ARG A 42 8.66 4.28 -16.51
C ARG A 42 8.42 4.83 -15.12
N ARG A 43 9.37 5.65 -14.68
CA ARG A 43 9.33 6.40 -13.44
C ARG A 43 9.82 7.81 -13.73
N HIS A 44 9.05 8.80 -13.27
CA HIS A 44 9.44 10.19 -13.33
C HIS A 44 9.33 10.79 -11.93
N ASP A 45 10.47 11.21 -11.38
CA ASP A 45 10.56 11.75 -10.03
C ASP A 45 10.31 13.26 -10.03
N ILE A 46 9.42 13.67 -9.13
CA ILE A 46 8.98 15.04 -8.94
C ILE A 46 9.38 15.43 -7.52
N GLY A 47 10.43 16.25 -7.41
CA GLY A 47 10.84 16.83 -6.13
C GLY A 47 9.76 17.79 -5.63
N LEU A 48 9.27 17.55 -4.42
CA LEU A 48 8.36 18.47 -3.76
C LEU A 48 9.18 19.60 -3.15
N GLN A 49 9.20 20.76 -3.81
CA GLN A 49 9.76 21.96 -3.20
C GLN A 49 8.88 22.34 -2.02
N CYS A 50 9.39 22.15 -0.80
CA CYS A 50 8.67 22.46 0.42
C CYS A 50 8.85 23.97 0.71
N PRO A 51 7.86 24.84 0.46
CA PRO A 51 7.93 26.20 0.95
C PRO A 51 7.68 26.09 2.46
N SER A 52 8.74 26.22 3.26
CA SER A 52 8.72 26.43 4.72
C SER A 52 7.50 25.85 5.44
N ARG A 53 7.52 24.55 5.83
CA ARG A 53 6.53 23.86 6.70
C ARG A 53 5.22 24.65 6.85
N SER A 54 4.44 24.76 5.78
CA SER A 54 3.04 25.05 5.93
C SER A 54 2.47 23.82 6.61
N THR A 55 2.23 23.90 7.92
CA THR A 55 1.39 22.93 8.59
C THR A 55 0.12 22.85 7.77
N VAL A 56 -0.19 21.65 7.24
CA VAL A 56 -1.50 21.40 6.65
C VAL A 56 -2.45 21.46 7.84
N ASP A 57 -2.93 22.66 8.16
CA ASP A 57 -3.63 22.95 9.41
C ASP A 57 -4.94 22.17 9.53
N CYS A 58 -5.47 21.65 8.41
CA CYS A 58 -6.61 20.75 8.42
C CYS A 58 -6.68 19.86 7.17
N VAL A 59 -6.64 18.54 7.38
CA VAL A 59 -7.16 17.59 6.37
C VAL A 59 -8.68 17.84 6.26
N PRO A 60 -9.23 18.06 5.05
CA PRO A 60 -10.66 18.27 4.84
C PRO A 60 -11.51 17.17 5.50
N VAL A 61 -12.64 17.57 6.10
CA VAL A 61 -13.54 16.65 6.80
C VAL A 61 -14.02 15.52 5.90
N GLU A 62 -14.31 15.83 4.63
CA GLU A 62 -14.73 14.88 3.61
C GLU A 62 -13.69 13.78 3.37
N GLN A 63 -12.40 14.15 3.31
CA GLN A 63 -11.32 13.18 3.17
C GLN A 63 -11.16 12.30 4.41
N LYS A 64 -11.32 12.88 5.61
CA LYS A 64 -11.34 12.11 6.86
C LYS A 64 -12.51 11.12 6.88
N GLN A 65 -13.70 11.55 6.45
CA GLN A 65 -14.88 10.71 6.35
C GLN A 65 -14.70 9.58 5.33
N LEU A 66 -14.09 9.86 4.18
CA LEU A 66 -13.77 8.84 3.18
C LEU A 66 -12.82 7.78 3.75
N VAL A 67 -11.75 8.21 4.44
CA VAL A 67 -10.84 7.27 5.12
C VAL A 67 -11.59 6.45 6.17
N MET A 68 -12.43 7.09 6.99
CA MET A 68 -13.23 6.37 7.98
C MET A 68 -14.19 5.36 7.34
N GLN A 69 -14.78 5.67 6.19
CA GLN A 69 -15.66 4.78 5.45
C GLN A 69 -14.89 3.56 4.93
N ILE A 70 -13.73 3.76 4.30
CA ILE A 70 -12.86 2.67 3.83
C ILE A 70 -12.40 1.81 5.02
N MET A 71 -12.00 2.44 6.12
CA MET A 71 -11.62 1.73 7.36
C MET A 71 -12.79 0.99 8.01
N ALA A 72 -14.03 1.41 7.78
CA ALA A 72 -15.22 0.69 8.24
C ALA A 72 -15.55 -0.51 7.33
N GLU A 73 -15.33 -0.39 6.02
CA GLU A 73 -15.49 -1.48 5.06
C GLU A 73 -14.54 -2.64 5.36
N THR A 74 -13.27 -2.33 5.64
CA THR A 74 -12.26 -3.33 5.98
C THR A 74 -12.53 -4.07 7.29
N LYS A 75 -13.39 -3.54 8.16
CA LYS A 75 -13.83 -4.17 9.42
C LYS A 75 -15.03 -5.10 9.25
N GLN A 76 -15.61 -5.19 8.06
CA GLN A 76 -16.74 -6.08 7.81
C GLN A 76 -16.29 -7.56 7.97
N PRO A 77 -17.07 -8.41 8.67
CA PRO A 77 -16.69 -9.80 8.94
C PRO A 77 -16.36 -10.63 7.69
N ASP A 78 -16.94 -10.28 6.56
CA ASP A 78 -16.76 -10.98 5.29
C ASP A 78 -15.81 -10.28 4.32
N TYR A 79 -15.22 -9.13 4.67
CA TYR A 79 -14.32 -8.37 3.80
C TYR A 79 -13.19 -9.26 3.25
N TYR A 80 -12.51 -9.98 4.15
CA TYR A 80 -11.44 -10.92 3.80
C TYR A 80 -11.92 -12.07 2.91
N LYS A 81 -13.12 -12.62 3.17
CA LYS A 81 -13.69 -13.68 2.32
C LYS A 81 -14.00 -13.18 0.92
N GLN A 82 -14.30 -11.89 0.77
CA GLN A 82 -14.58 -11.27 -0.52
C GLN A 82 -13.29 -10.99 -1.31
N VAL A 83 -12.22 -10.53 -0.66
CA VAL A 83 -10.94 -10.25 -1.34
C VAL A 83 -10.13 -11.52 -1.66
N VAL A 84 -10.39 -12.66 -0.99
CA VAL A 84 -9.71 -13.95 -1.22
C VAL A 84 -10.49 -14.88 -2.18
N LYS A 85 -11.57 -14.40 -2.84
CA LYS A 85 -12.38 -15.27 -3.73
C LYS A 85 -11.56 -15.86 -4.89
N PRO A 86 -11.84 -17.12 -5.29
CA PRO A 86 -11.25 -17.72 -6.49
C PRO A 86 -11.62 -16.85 -7.72
N GLY A 87 -10.59 -16.31 -8.38
CA GLY A 87 -10.69 -15.20 -9.34
C GLY A 87 -9.66 -14.10 -9.04
N HIS A 88 -9.29 -13.94 -7.77
CA HIS A 88 -8.16 -13.13 -7.29
C HIS A 88 -6.91 -14.01 -7.13
N HIS A 89 -6.71 -14.97 -8.05
CA HIS A 89 -5.56 -15.86 -8.04
C HIS A 89 -4.29 -15.08 -8.37
N ILE A 90 -3.12 -15.61 -7.99
CA ILE A 90 -1.79 -15.13 -8.42
C ILE A 90 -1.75 -14.77 -9.92
N GLY A 91 -2.54 -15.46 -10.77
CA GLY A 91 -2.73 -15.12 -12.19
C GLY A 91 -3.21 -13.68 -12.43
N HIS A 92 -4.22 -13.20 -11.70
CA HIS A 92 -4.72 -11.82 -11.78
C HIS A 92 -3.63 -10.80 -11.39
N TYR A 93 -2.79 -11.15 -10.41
CA TYR A 93 -1.64 -10.33 -10.05
C TYR A 93 -0.51 -10.42 -11.10
N ARG A 94 -0.45 -11.48 -11.92
CA ARG A 94 0.58 -11.70 -12.94
C ARG A 94 0.23 -11.15 -14.32
N GLU A 95 -1.04 -10.92 -14.59
CA GLU A 95 -1.53 -10.34 -15.84
C GLU A 95 -1.06 -8.89 -16.01
N SER A 96 -0.71 -8.53 -17.25
CA SER A 96 -0.28 -7.16 -17.59
C SER A 96 -1.47 -6.21 -17.52
N ASN A 97 -1.52 -5.42 -16.44
CA ASN A 97 -2.49 -4.37 -16.22
C ASN A 97 -1.75 -3.04 -16.19
N PHE A 98 -1.74 -2.37 -17.35
CA PHE A 98 -1.12 -1.06 -17.51
C PHE A 98 -1.87 -0.03 -16.68
N GLN A 99 -1.19 0.61 -15.73
CA GLN A 99 -1.79 1.66 -14.91
C GLN A 99 -0.74 2.72 -14.57
N THR A 100 -1.15 3.98 -14.65
CA THR A 100 -0.33 5.10 -14.20
C THR A 100 -0.80 5.53 -12.81
N SER A 101 0.13 5.72 -11.89
CA SER A 101 -0.16 6.18 -10.54
C SER A 101 0.88 7.20 -10.07
N LEU A 102 0.44 8.14 -9.24
CA LEU A 102 1.35 8.97 -8.45
C LEU A 102 1.61 8.26 -7.13
N VAL A 103 2.89 8.02 -6.84
CA VAL A 103 3.31 7.24 -5.68
C VAL A 103 4.39 7.96 -4.91
N ALA A 104 4.51 7.68 -3.61
CA ALA A 104 5.69 7.99 -2.81
C ALA A 104 6.39 6.68 -2.48
N PHE A 105 7.62 6.49 -2.94
CA PHE A 105 8.38 5.30 -2.57
C PHE A 105 8.69 5.30 -1.08
N VAL A 106 8.57 4.13 -0.46
CA VAL A 106 8.87 3.96 0.94
C VAL A 106 10.39 3.96 1.10
N GLU A 107 10.94 5.01 1.71
CA GLU A 107 12.37 5.09 2.00
C GLU A 107 12.77 4.14 3.15
N ASP A 108 14.09 3.99 3.34
CA ASP A 108 14.70 3.02 4.26
C ASP A 108 14.19 3.08 5.71
N PHE A 109 13.64 4.21 6.16
CA PHE A 109 13.20 4.37 7.54
C PHE A 109 12.00 3.48 7.92
N LEU A 110 11.13 3.09 6.97
CA LEU A 110 10.07 2.10 7.24
C LEU A 110 10.50 0.67 6.95
N SER A 111 11.62 0.47 6.23
CA SER A 111 12.05 -0.87 5.79
C SER A 111 12.19 -1.84 6.98
N SER A 112 12.74 -1.39 8.11
CA SER A 112 12.88 -2.23 9.30
C SER A 112 11.53 -2.71 9.88
N VAL A 113 10.53 -1.83 9.91
CA VAL A 113 9.18 -2.16 10.40
C VAL A 113 8.48 -3.10 9.44
N ILE A 114 8.65 -2.89 8.14
CA ILE A 114 8.08 -3.74 7.09
C ILE A 114 8.73 -5.12 7.10
N GLU A 115 10.05 -5.25 7.25
CA GLU A 115 10.70 -6.57 7.35
C GLU A 115 10.22 -7.35 8.57
N GLN A 116 10.09 -6.70 9.73
CA GLN A 116 9.55 -7.36 10.92
C GLN A 116 8.11 -7.83 10.73
N LEU A 117 7.28 -7.05 10.02
CA LEU A 117 5.93 -7.46 9.64
C LEU A 117 6.00 -8.70 8.75
N ARG A 118 6.89 -8.70 7.76
CA ARG A 118 7.09 -9.84 6.85
C ARG A 118 7.45 -11.10 7.60
N GLU A 119 8.43 -11.02 8.52
CA GLU A 119 8.85 -12.15 9.36
C GLU A 119 7.75 -12.68 10.28
N GLU A 120 6.87 -11.83 10.80
CA GLU A 120 5.74 -12.27 11.63
C GLU A 120 4.65 -12.96 10.80
N VAL A 121 4.36 -12.43 9.61
CA VAL A 121 3.41 -13.04 8.68
C VAL A 121 3.94 -14.37 8.13
N ASP A 122 5.24 -14.44 7.78
CA ASP A 122 5.92 -15.67 7.32
C ASP A 122 5.94 -16.79 8.36
N ARG A 123 5.96 -16.45 9.65
CA ARG A 123 5.83 -17.44 10.73
C ARG A 123 4.38 -17.88 10.98
N ALA A 124 3.42 -17.00 10.72
CA ALA A 124 2.01 -17.21 11.04
C ALA A 124 1.23 -17.94 9.93
N LEU A 125 1.62 -17.74 8.68
CA LEU A 125 0.91 -18.25 7.52
C LEU A 125 1.67 -19.40 6.84
N PRO A 126 0.97 -20.37 6.23
CA PRO A 126 1.62 -21.44 5.48
C PRO A 126 2.45 -20.87 4.31
N PRO A 127 3.59 -21.50 3.97
CA PRO A 127 4.34 -21.15 2.77
C PRO A 127 3.44 -21.17 1.52
N CYS A 128 3.72 -20.29 0.57
CA CYS A 128 3.01 -20.18 -0.71
C CYS A 128 1.54 -19.70 -0.64
N SER A 129 1.07 -19.22 0.51
CA SER A 129 -0.29 -18.66 0.65
C SER A 129 -0.41 -17.20 0.20
N TYR A 130 0.71 -16.51 -0.01
CA TYR A 130 0.80 -15.12 -0.48
C TYR A 130 2.17 -14.87 -1.13
N GLN A 131 2.32 -13.71 -1.75
CA GLN A 131 3.59 -13.26 -2.32
C GLN A 131 3.85 -11.83 -1.85
N TRP A 132 5.05 -11.60 -1.32
CA TRP A 132 5.50 -10.25 -1.01
C TRP A 132 5.86 -9.47 -2.26
N ILE A 133 5.59 -8.18 -2.21
CA ILE A 133 6.08 -7.19 -3.16
C ILE A 133 7.60 -7.06 -3.05
N ASP A 134 8.24 -6.77 -4.18
CA ASP A 134 9.68 -6.49 -4.25
C ASP A 134 10.05 -5.31 -3.34
N PRO A 135 11.08 -5.42 -2.49
CA PRO A 135 11.51 -4.32 -1.63
C PRO A 135 11.73 -3.00 -2.35
N THR A 136 12.24 -3.04 -3.59
CA THR A 136 12.53 -1.85 -4.42
C THR A 136 11.30 -1.19 -5.00
N ALA A 137 10.16 -1.87 -4.97
CA ALA A 137 8.92 -1.39 -5.55
C ALA A 137 7.97 -0.78 -4.50
N ARG A 138 8.23 -1.04 -3.20
CA ARG A 138 7.39 -0.57 -2.08
C ARG A 138 7.11 0.92 -2.14
N HIS A 139 5.82 1.24 -2.20
CA HIS A 139 5.37 2.60 -2.31
C HIS A 139 4.02 2.81 -1.64
N ILE A 140 3.69 4.08 -1.40
CA ILE A 140 2.38 4.55 -1.00
C ILE A 140 1.73 5.15 -2.25
N THR A 141 0.61 4.57 -2.70
CA THR A 141 -0.16 5.18 -3.79
C THR A 141 -0.88 6.41 -3.24
N ILE A 142 -0.62 7.58 -3.82
CA ILE A 142 -1.28 8.84 -3.49
C ILE A 142 -2.57 8.97 -4.31
N ILE A 143 -2.45 8.75 -5.62
CA ILE A 143 -3.59 8.72 -6.53
C ILE A 143 -3.32 7.73 -7.67
N GLY A 144 -4.30 6.89 -7.97
CA GLY A 144 -4.32 6.07 -9.16
C GLY A 144 -5.06 6.79 -10.29
N PHE A 145 -4.44 6.87 -11.47
CA PHE A 145 -5.06 7.50 -12.64
C PHE A 145 -5.85 6.52 -13.51
N GLY A 146 -5.89 5.22 -13.16
CA GLY A 146 -6.57 4.19 -13.95
C GLY A 146 -6.02 4.11 -15.39
N ASN A 147 -6.81 3.52 -16.30
CA ASN A 147 -6.51 3.47 -17.74
C ASN A 147 -6.82 4.82 -18.45
N MET A 148 -6.40 5.96 -17.89
CA MET A 148 -6.72 7.27 -18.49
C MET A 148 -5.98 7.58 -19.80
N PHE A 149 -5.13 6.67 -20.30
CA PHE A 149 -4.38 6.81 -21.55
C PHE A 149 -4.59 5.64 -22.53
N LYS A 150 -5.85 5.22 -22.75
CA LYS A 150 -6.21 4.34 -23.87
C LYS A 150 -6.91 5.12 -24.97
#